data_AF-A0A932W7J0-F1
#
_entry.id   AF-A0A932W7J0-F1
#
_cell.length_a   1.000
_cell.length_b   1.000
_cell.length_c   1.000
_cell.angle_alpha   90.00
_cell.angle_beta   90.00
_cell.angle_gamma   90.00
#
_symmetry.space_group_name_H-M   'P 1'
#
loop_
_entity.id
_entity.type
_entity.pdbx_description
1 polymer ?
#
loop_
_entity_poly.entity_id
_entity_poly.type
_entity_poly.pdbx_seq_one_letter_code
_entity_poly.pdbx_strand_id
1 'polypeptide(L)'
;MRDFDLIGSRVVLRSRVGERDGRPLFSDVIGELVEITDTAAVRQADGSVRRIPISAVHRLKAVPPGRADALALAEVAARGWPAPRTGWLGRWLLRDGGGWTMRANSALLLGDPGRPVMDALAEVARWYRERDLTPRLAIPLPWLATADRAADRTGWVTELDLAVLTGPVAPRRPGGDVPEVRVEPVPSDGWLGRYRAGAIPPVGRAILTAPEQVGFASLTDGTGVVAIGRGVVTDRWLGVAAIEVHPTRRRQGLARQIMAGLLAWGAERGAARCHLQVELDNAAALALYADLGFTPHHRYRYRTAGS
;
A
#
# COMPACT_ATOMS: atom_id res chain seq x y z
N MET A 1 0.88 23.20 7.42
CA MET A 1 0.67 22.22 6.33
C MET A 1 0.16 23.03 5.16
N ARG A 2 0.88 23.10 4.04
CA ARG A 2 0.45 23.94 2.92
C ARG A 2 -0.69 23.19 2.22
N ASP A 3 -1.76 23.87 1.83
CA ASP A 3 -2.95 23.21 1.28
C ASP A 3 -2.65 22.33 0.06
N PHE A 4 -1.59 22.63 -0.68
CA PHE A 4 -1.05 21.83 -1.80
C PHE A 4 -0.64 20.39 -1.40
N ASP A 5 -0.26 20.16 -0.15
CA ASP A 5 0.16 18.83 0.34
C ASP A 5 -1.01 17.83 0.36
N LEU A 6 -2.25 18.30 0.21
CA LEU A 6 -3.46 17.49 0.23
C LEU A 6 -3.94 17.04 -1.15
N ILE A 7 -3.32 17.48 -2.24
CA ILE A 7 -3.72 17.06 -3.60
C ILE A 7 -3.58 15.53 -3.73
N GLY A 8 -4.60 14.88 -4.27
CA GLY A 8 -4.76 13.42 -4.35
C GLY A 8 -5.29 12.77 -3.06
N SER A 9 -5.49 13.54 -1.98
CA SER A 9 -6.06 13.03 -0.73
C SER A 9 -7.58 13.22 -0.69
N ARG A 10 -8.25 12.32 0.04
CA ARG A 10 -9.65 12.54 0.43
C ARG A 10 -9.68 13.69 1.43
N VAL A 11 -10.49 14.71 1.17
CA VAL A 11 -10.61 15.91 2.00
C VAL A 11 -12.07 16.19 2.35
N VAL A 12 -12.24 16.96 3.43
CA VAL A 12 -13.44 17.74 3.69
C VAL A 12 -13.06 19.21 3.53
N LEU A 13 -13.77 19.90 2.65
CA LEU A 13 -13.59 21.32 2.38
C LEU A 13 -14.85 22.06 2.81
N ARG A 14 -14.70 22.93 3.81
CA ARG A 14 -15.72 23.88 4.25
C ARG A 14 -15.53 25.21 3.56
N SER A 15 -16.60 25.71 2.94
CA SER A 15 -16.61 26.97 2.20
C SER A 15 -17.68 27.91 2.74
N ARG A 16 -17.42 29.23 2.67
CA ARG A 16 -18.43 30.27 2.90
C ARG A 16 -19.32 30.38 1.67
N VAL A 17 -20.63 30.32 1.87
CA VAL A 17 -21.63 30.37 0.77
C VAL A 17 -22.55 31.60 0.84
N GLY A 18 -22.38 32.44 1.85
CA GLY A 18 -23.15 33.66 2.02
C GLY A 18 -23.17 34.11 3.48
N GLU A 19 -24.11 35.01 3.78
CA GLU A 19 -24.34 35.55 5.12
C GLU A 19 -25.84 35.64 5.37
N ARG A 20 -26.28 35.37 6.60
CA ARG A 20 -27.66 35.54 7.04
C ARG A 20 -27.67 36.15 8.44
N ASP A 21 -28.39 37.25 8.62
CA ASP A 21 -28.53 37.96 9.89
C ASP A 21 -27.16 38.30 10.54
N GLY A 22 -26.20 38.77 9.75
CA GLY A 22 -24.85 39.10 10.23
C GLY A 22 -23.93 37.90 10.46
N ARG A 23 -24.38 36.68 10.15
CA ARG A 23 -23.64 35.43 10.42
C ARG A 23 -23.24 34.71 9.12
N PRO A 24 -21.96 34.32 8.97
CA PRO A 24 -21.51 33.60 7.78
C PRO A 24 -22.16 32.21 7.69
N LEU A 25 -22.64 31.87 6.49
CA LEU A 25 -23.17 30.55 6.16
C LEU A 25 -22.07 29.68 5.53
N PHE A 26 -22.08 28.39 5.87
CA PHE A 26 -21.07 27.44 5.40
C PHE A 26 -21.69 26.22 4.70
N SER A 27 -20.95 25.67 3.73
CA SER A 27 -21.24 24.41 3.06
C SER A 27 -19.98 23.54 3.08
N ASP A 28 -20.17 22.23 3.30
CA ASP A 28 -19.10 21.24 3.28
C ASP A 28 -19.18 20.42 1.99
N VAL A 29 -18.02 20.11 1.39
CA VAL A 29 -17.88 19.11 0.33
C VAL A 29 -16.84 18.07 0.73
N ILE A 30 -17.14 16.80 0.47
CA ILE A 30 -16.23 15.68 0.72
C ILE A 30 -15.89 15.04 -0.62
N GLY A 31 -14.60 14.79 -0.85
CA GLY A 31 -14.14 14.17 -2.09
C GLY A 31 -12.61 14.13 -2.16
N GLU A 32 -12.07 13.74 -3.31
CA GLU A 32 -10.64 13.82 -3.60
C GLU A 32 -10.28 15.25 -4.01
N LEU A 33 -9.31 15.87 -3.35
CA LEU A 33 -8.77 17.15 -3.79
C LEU A 33 -7.90 16.91 -5.03
N VAL A 34 -8.31 17.40 -6.20
CA VAL A 34 -7.59 17.11 -7.45
C VAL A 34 -6.64 18.22 -7.88
N GLU A 35 -6.94 19.46 -7.48
CA GLU A 35 -6.22 20.65 -7.94
C GLU A 35 -6.45 21.80 -6.95
N ILE A 36 -5.40 22.61 -6.74
CA ILE A 36 -5.48 23.91 -6.05
C ILE A 36 -4.79 24.94 -6.95
N THR A 37 -5.58 25.90 -7.42
CA THR A 37 -5.15 27.10 -8.17
C THR A 37 -5.74 28.33 -7.46
N ASP A 38 -6.39 29.22 -8.21
CA ASP A 38 -7.39 30.18 -7.74
C ASP A 38 -8.66 29.51 -7.16
N THR A 39 -8.88 28.23 -7.48
CA THR A 39 -9.94 27.40 -6.91
C THR A 39 -9.39 26.11 -6.32
N ALA A 40 -10.07 25.57 -5.32
CA ALA A 40 -9.91 24.19 -4.88
C ALA A 40 -10.92 23.31 -5.61
N ALA A 41 -10.43 22.35 -6.40
CA ALA A 41 -11.25 21.39 -7.12
C ALA A 41 -11.36 20.07 -6.34
N VAL A 42 -12.58 19.69 -5.96
CA VAL A 42 -12.88 18.47 -5.20
C VAL A 42 -13.72 17.53 -6.06
N ARG A 43 -13.17 16.37 -6.41
CA ARG A 43 -13.88 15.30 -7.12
C ARG A 43 -14.71 14.48 -6.13
N GLN A 44 -16.02 14.44 -6.33
CA GLN A 44 -16.97 13.71 -5.49
C GLN A 44 -17.07 12.24 -5.93
N ALA A 45 -17.73 11.42 -5.11
CA ALA A 45 -17.84 9.98 -5.34
C ALA A 45 -18.61 9.61 -6.63
N ASP A 46 -19.50 10.49 -7.08
CA ASP A 46 -20.22 10.36 -8.35
C ASP A 46 -19.39 10.79 -9.58
N GLY A 47 -18.13 11.17 -9.37
CA GLY A 47 -17.21 11.62 -10.41
C GLY A 47 -17.31 13.12 -10.74
N SER A 48 -18.32 13.83 -10.24
CA SER A 48 -18.46 15.27 -10.45
C SER A 48 -17.32 16.03 -9.76
N VAL A 49 -16.92 17.17 -10.31
CA VAL A 49 -15.85 18.02 -9.74
C VAL A 49 -16.44 19.35 -9.31
N ARG A 50 -16.45 19.60 -8.00
CA ARG A 50 -16.86 20.88 -7.42
C ARG A 50 -15.65 21.79 -7.29
N ARG A 51 -15.69 22.95 -7.95
CA ARG A 51 -14.66 23.99 -7.84
C ARG A 51 -15.12 25.09 -6.89
N ILE A 52 -14.29 25.43 -5.92
CA ILE A 52 -14.59 26.43 -4.88
C ILE A 52 -13.48 27.49 -4.90
N PRO A 53 -13.81 28.79 -5.03
CA PRO A 53 -12.80 29.85 -4.95
C PRO A 53 -11.99 29.75 -3.66
N ILE A 54 -10.66 29.88 -3.74
CA ILE A 54 -9.80 29.81 -2.54
C ILE A 54 -10.20 30.86 -1.51
N SER A 55 -10.63 32.05 -1.95
CA SER A 55 -11.16 33.11 -1.08
C SER A 55 -12.41 32.70 -0.27
N ALA A 56 -13.18 31.73 -0.77
CA ALA A 56 -14.36 31.19 -0.08
C ALA A 56 -14.02 30.00 0.83
N VAL A 57 -12.83 29.40 0.71
CA VAL A 57 -12.43 28.25 1.55
C VAL A 57 -12.21 28.73 2.98
N HIS A 58 -13.01 28.20 3.90
CA HIS A 58 -12.88 28.47 5.33
C HIS A 58 -11.99 27.43 6.03
N ARG A 59 -12.05 26.16 5.59
CA ARG A 59 -11.26 25.08 6.17
C ARG A 59 -11.11 23.95 5.16
N LEU A 60 -9.89 23.43 5.03
CA LEU A 60 -9.56 22.25 4.24
C LEU A 60 -8.85 21.24 5.16
N LYS A 61 -9.33 20.00 5.20
CA LYS A 61 -8.74 18.95 6.04
C LYS A 61 -8.73 17.61 5.32
N ALA A 62 -7.67 16.83 5.49
CA ALA A 62 -7.67 15.43 5.11
C ALA A 62 -8.73 14.66 5.91
N VAL A 63 -9.43 13.75 5.22
CA VAL A 63 -10.31 12.76 5.83
C VAL A 63 -9.51 11.47 5.96
N PRO A 64 -9.23 10.99 7.19
CA PRO A 64 -8.59 9.70 7.39
C PRO A 64 -9.40 8.58 6.71
N PRO A 65 -8.74 7.54 6.22
CA PRO A 65 -9.44 6.44 5.58
C PRO A 65 -10.35 5.72 6.57
N GLY A 66 -11.56 5.40 6.10
CA GLY A 66 -12.52 4.62 6.86
C GLY A 66 -12.25 3.11 6.78
N ARG A 67 -13.13 2.33 7.43
CA ARG A 67 -13.06 0.86 7.42
C ARG A 67 -13.06 0.29 6.01
N ALA A 68 -14.03 0.73 5.21
CA ALA A 68 -14.19 0.27 3.84
C ALA A 68 -12.96 0.58 2.99
N ASP A 69 -12.39 1.79 3.13
CA ASP A 69 -11.19 2.21 2.40
C ASP A 69 -9.99 1.31 2.73
N ALA A 70 -9.75 1.04 4.02
CA ALA A 70 -8.64 0.19 4.46
C ALA A 70 -8.78 -1.26 3.98
N LEU A 71 -9.99 -1.82 4.06
CA LEU A 71 -10.25 -3.19 3.62
C LEU A 71 -10.17 -3.34 2.10
N ALA A 72 -10.70 -2.38 1.34
CA ALA A 72 -10.59 -2.36 -0.12
C ALA A 72 -9.12 -2.28 -0.56
N LEU A 73 -8.31 -1.43 0.08
CA LEU A 73 -6.89 -1.34 -0.24
C LEU A 73 -6.13 -2.62 0.16
N ALA A 74 -6.52 -3.29 1.25
CA ALA A 74 -5.95 -4.58 1.62
C ALA A 74 -6.25 -5.68 0.59
N GLU A 75 -7.46 -5.69 0.01
CA GLU A 75 -7.84 -6.60 -1.08
C GLU A 75 -7.04 -6.33 -2.36
N VAL A 76 -6.89 -5.07 -2.75
CA VAL A 76 -6.04 -4.63 -3.86
C VAL A 76 -4.60 -5.09 -3.66
N ALA A 77 -4.04 -4.86 -2.46
CA ALA A 77 -2.68 -5.25 -2.13
C ALA A 77 -2.49 -6.78 -2.15
N ALA A 78 -3.49 -7.55 -1.72
CA ALA A 78 -3.46 -9.01 -1.76
C ALA A 78 -3.44 -9.55 -3.20
N ARG A 79 -4.21 -8.94 -4.12
CA ARG A 79 -4.16 -9.28 -5.55
C ARG A 79 -2.83 -8.91 -6.21
N GLY A 80 -2.15 -7.88 -5.71
CA GLY A 80 -0.80 -7.51 -6.17
C GLY A 80 0.33 -8.45 -5.71
N TRP A 81 0.04 -9.34 -4.76
CA TRP A 81 0.96 -10.36 -4.24
C TRP A 81 0.18 -11.67 -3.98
N PRO A 82 -0.34 -12.31 -5.04
CA PRO A 82 -1.33 -13.36 -4.91
C PRO A 82 -0.69 -14.66 -4.43
N ALA A 83 -1.40 -15.37 -3.56
CA ALA A 83 -1.01 -16.74 -3.19
C ALA A 83 -1.54 -17.74 -4.25
N PRO A 84 -0.76 -18.78 -4.62
CA PRO A 84 -1.19 -19.76 -5.62
C PRO A 84 -2.41 -20.57 -5.18
N ARG A 85 -2.57 -20.78 -3.87
CA ARG A 85 -3.76 -21.40 -3.29
C ARG A 85 -4.39 -20.45 -2.28
N THR A 86 -5.71 -20.36 -2.34
CA THR A 86 -6.50 -19.53 -1.43
C THR A 86 -7.71 -20.31 -0.92
N GLY A 87 -8.24 -19.85 0.22
CA GLY A 87 -9.51 -20.29 0.78
C GLY A 87 -10.22 -19.12 1.46
N TRP A 88 -11.48 -19.30 1.80
CA TRP A 88 -12.26 -18.27 2.49
C TRP A 88 -12.89 -18.82 3.76
N LEU A 89 -12.82 -18.03 4.83
CA LEU A 89 -13.55 -18.24 6.08
C LEU A 89 -14.38 -16.98 6.33
N GLY A 90 -15.64 -16.99 5.89
CA GLY A 90 -16.42 -15.76 5.77
C GLY A 90 -15.68 -14.72 4.93
N ARG A 91 -15.45 -13.52 5.48
CA ARG A 91 -14.65 -12.45 4.88
C ARG A 91 -13.16 -12.50 5.26
N TRP A 92 -12.63 -13.65 5.65
CA TRP A 92 -11.18 -13.82 5.85
C TRP A 92 -10.59 -14.61 4.69
N LEU A 93 -9.62 -14.02 4.02
CA LEU A 93 -8.92 -14.63 2.89
C LEU A 93 -7.72 -15.44 3.41
N LEU A 94 -7.82 -16.76 3.35
CA LEU A 94 -6.73 -17.68 3.67
C LEU A 94 -5.81 -17.81 2.46
N ARG A 95 -4.50 -17.67 2.67
CA ARG A 95 -3.50 -17.62 1.61
C ARG A 95 -2.38 -18.60 1.89
N ASP A 96 -2.16 -19.53 0.98
CA ASP A 96 -1.09 -20.53 1.01
C ASP A 96 -0.11 -20.21 -0.12
N GLY A 97 1.00 -19.60 0.28
CA GLY A 97 2.13 -19.27 -0.56
C GLY A 97 3.27 -20.27 -0.43
N GLY A 98 3.00 -21.50 0.05
CA GLY A 98 4.03 -22.49 0.34
C GLY A 98 5.04 -22.02 1.40
N GLY A 99 4.59 -21.23 2.38
CA GLY A 99 5.45 -20.64 3.41
C GLY A 99 6.29 -19.45 2.93
N TRP A 100 6.22 -19.08 1.65
CA TRP A 100 7.05 -18.03 1.09
C TRP A 100 6.43 -16.64 1.28
N THR A 101 7.06 -15.83 2.15
CA THR A 101 6.62 -14.50 2.60
C THR A 101 5.33 -14.50 3.42
N MET A 102 5.27 -13.66 4.46
CA MET A 102 4.01 -13.48 5.23
C MET A 102 2.87 -12.94 4.37
N ARG A 103 3.18 -12.11 3.35
CA ARG A 103 2.19 -11.53 2.44
C ARG A 103 1.42 -12.57 1.64
N ALA A 104 2.09 -13.62 1.15
CA ALA A 104 1.39 -14.71 0.45
C ALA A 104 0.96 -15.84 1.40
N ASN A 105 1.41 -15.83 2.67
CA ASN A 105 1.23 -16.95 3.60
C ASN A 105 0.64 -16.49 4.95
N SER A 106 -0.55 -15.90 4.91
CA SER A 106 -1.31 -15.44 6.09
C SER A 106 -2.80 -15.24 5.77
N ALA A 107 -3.66 -15.45 6.77
CA ALA A 107 -5.07 -15.11 6.69
C ALA A 107 -5.24 -13.60 6.76
N LEU A 108 -5.70 -13.00 5.67
CA LEU A 108 -6.01 -11.57 5.61
C LEU A 108 -7.44 -11.32 6.09
N LEU A 109 -7.58 -10.54 7.15
CA LEU A 109 -8.88 -10.21 7.72
C LEU A 109 -9.52 -9.05 6.93
N LEU A 110 -10.63 -9.35 6.23
CA LEU A 110 -11.37 -8.38 5.41
C LEU A 110 -12.80 -8.14 5.90
N GLY A 111 -13.14 -8.59 7.11
CA GLY A 111 -14.47 -8.39 7.67
C GLY A 111 -14.86 -9.47 8.68
N ASP A 112 -16.16 -9.80 8.65
CA ASP A 112 -16.77 -10.81 9.50
C ASP A 112 -16.43 -12.23 9.02
N PRO A 113 -15.86 -13.12 9.86
CA PRO A 113 -15.62 -14.51 9.51
C PRO A 113 -16.90 -15.37 9.42
N GLY A 114 -18.08 -14.80 9.71
CA GLY A 114 -19.37 -15.49 9.66
C GLY A 114 -19.59 -16.47 10.82
N ARG A 115 -18.79 -16.33 11.89
CA ARG A 115 -18.82 -17.14 13.11
C ARG A 115 -18.13 -16.39 14.26
N PRO A 116 -18.21 -16.88 15.51
CA PRO A 116 -17.45 -16.29 16.61
C PRO A 116 -15.95 -16.21 16.26
N VAL A 117 -15.34 -15.06 16.54
CA VAL A 117 -13.95 -14.78 16.14
C VAL A 117 -12.97 -15.82 16.70
N MET A 118 -13.21 -16.31 17.92
CA MET A 118 -12.36 -17.33 18.55
C MET A 118 -12.38 -18.65 17.76
N ASP A 119 -13.55 -19.09 17.31
CA ASP A 119 -13.70 -20.28 16.47
C ASP A 119 -13.04 -20.06 15.10
N ALA A 120 -13.13 -18.84 14.57
CA ALA A 120 -12.46 -18.50 13.32
C ALA A 120 -10.92 -18.54 13.45
N LEU A 121 -10.36 -18.10 14.57
CA LEU A 121 -8.93 -18.18 14.85
C LEU A 121 -8.45 -19.64 14.94
N ALA A 122 -9.20 -20.51 15.61
CA ALA A 122 -8.90 -21.94 15.69
C ALA A 122 -8.93 -22.60 14.29
N GLU A 123 -9.93 -22.24 13.47
CA GLU A 123 -10.07 -22.74 12.11
C GLU A 123 -8.92 -22.28 11.20
N VAL A 124 -8.50 -21.01 11.30
CA VAL A 124 -7.30 -20.53 10.60
C VAL A 124 -6.07 -21.33 11.03
N ALA A 125 -5.87 -21.53 12.33
CA ALA A 125 -4.75 -22.31 12.84
C ALA A 125 -4.73 -23.72 12.27
N ARG A 126 -5.88 -24.40 12.26
CA ARG A 126 -6.06 -25.74 11.67
C ARG A 126 -5.72 -25.75 10.19
N TRP A 127 -6.28 -24.81 9.41
CA TRP A 127 -6.08 -24.74 7.96
C TRP A 127 -4.60 -24.67 7.56
N TYR A 128 -3.80 -23.86 8.28
CA TYR A 128 -2.37 -23.74 8.04
C TYR A 128 -1.58 -24.96 8.53
N ARG A 129 -1.88 -25.49 9.73
CA ARG A 129 -1.17 -26.67 10.28
C ARG A 129 -1.37 -27.93 9.45
N GLU A 130 -2.57 -28.15 8.90
CA GLU A 130 -2.87 -29.27 7.98
C GLU A 130 -2.05 -29.23 6.67
N ARG A 131 -1.38 -28.11 6.40
CA ARG A 131 -0.54 -27.88 5.22
C ARG A 131 0.93 -27.70 5.58
N ASP A 132 1.31 -28.01 6.81
CA ASP A 132 2.66 -27.79 7.36
C ASP A 132 3.13 -26.33 7.26
N LEU A 133 2.19 -25.39 7.37
CA LEU A 133 2.45 -23.95 7.32
C LEU A 133 2.29 -23.31 8.69
N THR A 134 3.11 -22.29 8.96
CA THR A 134 2.95 -21.44 10.14
C THR A 134 1.65 -20.62 10.04
N PRO A 135 0.70 -20.77 10.99
CA PRO A 135 -0.52 -19.96 10.98
C PRO A 135 -0.22 -18.50 11.30
N ARG A 136 -0.66 -17.62 10.41
CA ARG A 136 -0.45 -16.17 10.52
C ARG A 136 -1.72 -15.41 10.17
N LEU A 137 -1.94 -14.29 10.84
CA LEU A 137 -3.02 -13.34 10.54
C LEU A 137 -2.41 -12.03 10.06
N ALA A 138 -3.01 -11.41 9.04
CA ALA A 138 -2.77 -10.02 8.68
C ALA A 138 -4.01 -9.21 9.08
N ILE A 139 -3.87 -8.33 10.06
CA ILE A 139 -5.00 -7.65 10.72
C ILE A 139 -4.93 -6.13 10.47
N PRO A 140 -5.78 -5.56 9.59
CA PRO A 140 -5.90 -4.11 9.44
C PRO A 140 -6.41 -3.43 10.73
N LEU A 141 -5.66 -2.46 11.26
CA LEU A 141 -5.89 -1.80 12.54
C LEU A 141 -6.09 -0.30 12.40
N PRO A 142 -6.93 0.34 13.24
CA PRO A 142 -7.74 -0.22 14.35
C PRO A 142 -9.02 -1.02 14.00
N TRP A 143 -9.42 -1.10 12.74
CA TRP A 143 -10.77 -1.57 12.37
C TRP A 143 -11.10 -3.01 12.76
N LEU A 144 -10.08 -3.88 12.80
CA LEU A 144 -10.22 -5.28 13.21
C LEU A 144 -9.60 -5.53 14.59
N ALA A 145 -9.51 -4.49 15.44
CA ALA A 145 -8.92 -4.60 16.78
C ALA A 145 -9.64 -5.60 17.70
N THR A 146 -10.93 -5.89 17.47
CA THR A 146 -11.62 -6.97 18.19
C THR A 146 -11.00 -8.33 17.88
N ALA A 147 -10.64 -8.58 16.62
CA ALA A 147 -9.94 -9.81 16.23
C ALA A 147 -8.49 -9.82 16.74
N ASP A 148 -7.80 -8.69 16.72
CA ASP A 148 -6.46 -8.58 17.30
C ASP A 148 -6.44 -8.91 18.80
N ARG A 149 -7.40 -8.37 19.58
CA ARG A 149 -7.56 -8.70 21.00
C ARG A 149 -7.95 -10.15 21.25
N ALA A 150 -8.75 -10.75 20.37
CA ALA A 150 -9.09 -12.17 20.45
C ALA A 150 -7.87 -13.06 20.18
N ALA A 151 -7.07 -12.71 19.17
CA ALA A 151 -5.81 -13.37 18.84
C ALA A 151 -4.85 -13.32 20.05
N ASP A 152 -4.69 -12.15 20.66
CA ASP A 152 -3.88 -11.96 21.86
C ASP A 152 -4.30 -12.89 23.01
N ARG A 153 -5.60 -12.95 23.32
CA ARG A 153 -6.15 -13.84 24.36
C ARG A 153 -6.03 -15.34 24.07
N THR A 154 -5.81 -15.71 22.81
CA THR A 154 -5.67 -17.11 22.37
C THR A 154 -4.22 -17.49 22.09
N GLY A 155 -3.26 -16.70 22.59
CA GLY A 155 -1.83 -17.01 22.50
C GLY A 155 -1.21 -16.71 21.14
N TRP A 156 -1.86 -15.89 20.29
CA TRP A 156 -1.21 -15.39 19.09
C TRP A 156 -0.32 -14.21 19.42
N VAL A 157 0.96 -14.34 19.08
CA VAL A 157 1.98 -13.32 19.35
C VAL A 157 2.06 -12.32 18.21
N THR A 158 2.32 -11.05 18.55
CA THR A 158 2.66 -10.04 17.54
C THR A 158 4.01 -10.36 16.95
N GLU A 159 4.08 -10.50 15.63
CA GLU A 159 5.35 -10.74 14.95
C GLU A 159 5.87 -9.50 14.22
N LEU A 160 4.98 -8.72 13.62
CA LEU A 160 5.40 -7.55 12.84
C LEU A 160 4.29 -6.50 12.75
N ASP A 161 4.66 -5.24 12.92
CA ASP A 161 3.78 -4.10 12.71
C ASP A 161 4.20 -3.32 11.47
N LEU A 162 3.23 -3.00 10.60
CA LEU A 162 3.47 -2.30 9.35
C LEU A 162 2.54 -1.10 9.20
N ALA A 163 3.03 -0.08 8.49
CA ALA A 163 2.22 0.97 7.91
C ALA A 163 1.94 0.66 6.44
N VAL A 164 0.70 0.89 6.03
CA VAL A 164 0.34 1.11 4.63
C VAL A 164 0.46 2.59 4.37
N LEU A 165 1.33 2.97 3.42
CA LEU A 165 1.44 4.34 2.95
C LEU A 165 0.79 4.47 1.58
N THR A 166 0.19 5.63 1.32
CA THR A 166 -0.35 5.97 -0.01
C THR A 166 0.21 7.30 -0.48
N GLY A 167 0.45 7.41 -1.79
CA GLY A 167 1.01 8.61 -2.40
C GLY A 167 0.53 8.80 -3.83
N PRO A 168 0.84 9.95 -4.45
CA PRO A 168 0.53 10.20 -5.85
C PRO A 168 1.37 9.29 -6.77
N VAL A 169 0.83 8.97 -7.95
CA VAL A 169 1.58 8.30 -9.04
C VAL A 169 2.25 9.33 -9.96
N ALA A 170 1.92 10.62 -9.80
CA ALA A 170 2.42 11.68 -10.66
C ALA A 170 3.96 11.70 -10.69
N PRO A 171 4.57 11.72 -11.89
CA PRO A 171 6.01 11.65 -12.03
C PRO A 171 6.65 12.93 -11.50
N ARG A 172 7.43 12.81 -10.41
CA ARG A 172 8.53 13.74 -10.20
C ARG A 172 9.69 13.25 -11.04
N ARG A 173 9.94 13.90 -12.19
CA ARG A 173 11.17 13.64 -12.95
C ARG A 173 12.36 13.89 -12.01
N PRO A 174 13.26 12.92 -11.82
CA PRO A 174 14.54 13.20 -11.19
C PRO A 174 15.25 14.28 -12.03
N GLY A 175 15.83 15.29 -11.39
CA GLY A 175 16.72 16.23 -12.09
C GLY A 175 18.08 15.58 -12.38
N GLY A 176 18.67 15.86 -13.55
CA GLY A 176 20.04 15.49 -13.94
C GLY A 176 20.17 14.27 -14.89
N ASP A 177 21.40 14.01 -15.34
CA ASP A 177 21.81 12.83 -16.13
C ASP A 177 21.88 11.57 -15.26
N VAL A 178 20.70 11.11 -14.83
CA VAL A 178 20.56 9.96 -13.96
C VAL A 178 20.34 8.70 -14.81
N PRO A 179 21.00 7.56 -14.50
CA PRO A 179 20.78 6.30 -15.22
C PRO A 179 19.30 5.93 -15.26
N GLU A 180 18.80 5.58 -16.44
CA GLU A 180 17.39 5.26 -16.66
C GLU A 180 17.02 3.93 -15.97
N VAL A 181 15.94 3.94 -15.19
CA VAL A 181 15.37 2.74 -14.58
C VAL A 181 14.66 1.94 -15.65
N ARG A 182 15.10 0.70 -15.87
CA ARG A 182 14.39 -0.23 -16.75
C ARG A 182 13.32 -0.97 -15.97
N VAL A 183 12.08 -0.98 -16.47
CA VAL A 183 10.96 -1.71 -15.86
C VAL A 183 10.45 -2.75 -16.85
N GLU A 184 10.81 -4.00 -16.61
CA GLU A 184 10.51 -5.13 -17.51
C GLU A 184 9.34 -5.97 -16.96
N PRO A 185 8.52 -6.61 -17.81
CA PRO A 185 7.42 -7.47 -17.36
C PRO A 185 7.88 -8.80 -16.74
N VAL A 186 9.14 -9.18 -16.94
CA VAL A 186 9.75 -10.42 -16.44
C VAL A 186 11.04 -10.08 -15.68
N PRO A 187 11.30 -10.68 -14.50
CA PRO A 187 12.50 -10.37 -13.76
C PRO A 187 13.72 -11.05 -14.40
N SER A 188 14.81 -10.29 -14.56
CA SER A 188 16.10 -10.85 -14.97
C SER A 188 16.75 -11.66 -13.85
N ASP A 189 17.74 -12.50 -14.18
CA ASP A 189 18.50 -13.25 -13.18
C ASP A 189 19.22 -12.32 -12.18
N GLY A 190 19.70 -11.16 -12.65
CA GLY A 190 20.27 -10.14 -11.78
C GLY A 190 19.25 -9.54 -10.80
N TRP A 191 18.00 -9.34 -11.22
CA TRP A 191 16.93 -8.88 -10.35
C TRP A 191 16.62 -9.93 -9.27
N LEU A 192 16.50 -11.19 -9.69
CA LEU A 192 16.18 -12.33 -8.80
C LEU A 192 17.29 -12.62 -7.81
N GLY A 193 18.55 -12.61 -8.26
CA GLY A 193 19.71 -12.79 -7.39
C GLY A 193 19.89 -11.64 -6.39
N ARG A 194 19.30 -10.47 -6.65
CA ARG A 194 19.32 -9.36 -5.69
C ARG A 194 18.24 -9.47 -4.64
N TYR A 195 17.02 -9.86 -5.00
CA TYR A 195 15.88 -9.91 -4.08
C TYR A 195 16.18 -10.79 -2.86
N ARG A 196 16.24 -10.17 -1.67
CA ARG A 196 16.61 -10.81 -0.39
C ARG A 196 17.95 -11.56 -0.43
N ALA A 197 18.81 -11.23 -1.39
CA ALA A 197 20.13 -11.84 -1.60
C ALA A 197 20.12 -13.40 -1.61
N GLY A 198 19.05 -14.04 -2.10
CA GLY A 198 18.87 -15.49 -1.94
C GLY A 198 18.13 -16.18 -3.07
N ALA A 199 18.20 -17.51 -3.08
CA ALA A 199 17.46 -18.34 -4.01
C ALA A 199 15.95 -18.21 -3.78
N ILE A 200 15.22 -17.85 -4.83
CA ILE A 200 13.76 -17.77 -4.80
C ILE A 200 13.21 -19.17 -5.14
N PRO A 201 12.43 -19.81 -4.26
CA PRO A 201 11.84 -21.10 -4.56
C PRO A 201 10.84 -20.99 -5.73
N PRO A 202 10.50 -22.10 -6.41
CA PRO A 202 9.56 -22.08 -7.54
C PRO A 202 8.23 -21.39 -7.22
N VAL A 203 7.68 -21.63 -6.03
CA VAL A 203 6.45 -20.96 -5.55
C VAL A 203 6.62 -19.45 -5.45
N GLY A 204 7.80 -18.98 -5.04
CA GLY A 204 8.09 -17.56 -4.92
C GLY A 204 8.21 -16.86 -6.27
N ARG A 205 8.81 -17.53 -7.27
CA ARG A 205 8.83 -17.02 -8.64
C ARG A 205 7.42 -16.92 -9.21
N ALA A 206 6.60 -17.96 -9.01
CA ALA A 206 5.20 -17.95 -9.43
C ALA A 206 4.42 -16.78 -8.80
N ILE A 207 4.58 -16.53 -7.49
CA ILE A 207 3.95 -15.40 -6.79
C ILE A 207 4.41 -14.04 -7.35
N LEU A 208 5.72 -13.88 -7.60
CA LEU A 208 6.28 -12.62 -8.10
C LEU A 208 5.74 -12.25 -9.48
N THR A 209 5.58 -13.22 -10.36
CA THR A 209 5.19 -13.00 -11.76
C THR A 209 3.70 -13.20 -12.02
N ALA A 210 2.91 -13.63 -11.03
CA ALA A 210 1.50 -13.93 -11.20
C ALA A 210 0.60 -12.75 -11.63
N PRO A 211 0.80 -11.51 -11.15
CA PRO A 211 -0.07 -10.40 -11.56
C PRO A 211 0.08 -10.06 -13.05
N GLU A 212 -1.05 -9.79 -13.70
CA GLU A 212 -1.11 -9.47 -15.12
C GLU A 212 -0.29 -8.23 -15.50
N GLN A 213 -0.43 -7.15 -14.72
CA GLN A 213 0.33 -5.92 -14.90
C GLN A 213 1.41 -5.81 -13.82
N VAL A 214 2.51 -6.53 -14.01
CA VAL A 214 3.69 -6.50 -13.15
C VAL A 214 4.89 -5.88 -13.87
N GLY A 215 5.68 -5.11 -13.13
CA GLY A 215 6.92 -4.50 -13.60
C GLY A 215 8.06 -4.74 -12.61
N PHE A 216 9.19 -5.16 -13.13
CA PHE A 216 10.42 -5.41 -12.40
C PHE A 216 11.43 -4.32 -12.74
N ALA A 217 11.48 -3.31 -11.87
CA ALA A 217 12.41 -2.21 -12.00
C ALA A 217 13.82 -2.64 -11.63
N SER A 218 14.80 -2.22 -12.41
CA SER A 218 16.22 -2.43 -12.14
C SER A 218 17.06 -1.24 -12.54
N LEU A 219 18.13 -1.03 -11.77
CA LEU A 219 19.26 -0.16 -12.12
C LEU A 219 20.52 -1.00 -12.16
N THR A 220 21.30 -0.81 -13.21
CA THR A 220 22.56 -1.51 -13.44
C THR A 220 23.73 -0.53 -13.48
N ASP A 221 24.87 -0.92 -12.92
CA ASP A 221 26.16 -0.27 -13.16
C ASP A 221 27.13 -1.26 -13.82
N GLY A 222 28.42 -0.89 -13.96
CA GLY A 222 29.46 -1.75 -14.53
C GLY A 222 29.71 -3.06 -13.76
N THR A 223 29.06 -3.28 -12.61
CA THR A 223 29.14 -4.49 -11.78
C THR A 223 27.87 -5.33 -11.79
N GLY A 224 26.80 -4.88 -12.45
CA GLY A 224 25.51 -5.59 -12.54
C GLY A 224 24.37 -4.83 -11.88
N VAL A 225 23.32 -5.55 -11.45
CA VAL A 225 22.11 -4.95 -10.85
C VAL A 225 22.42 -4.42 -9.45
N VAL A 226 22.32 -3.10 -9.28
CA VAL A 226 22.64 -2.39 -8.03
C VAL A 226 21.41 -1.92 -7.25
N ALA A 227 20.25 -1.80 -7.89
CA ALA A 227 18.99 -1.56 -7.21
C ALA A 227 17.84 -2.22 -7.96
N ILE A 228 16.83 -2.64 -7.21
CA ILE A 228 15.63 -3.27 -7.74
C ILE A 228 14.37 -2.70 -7.10
N GLY A 229 13.26 -2.88 -7.80
CA GLY A 229 11.91 -2.69 -7.28
C GLY A 229 10.90 -3.53 -8.05
N ARG A 230 9.71 -3.72 -7.47
CA ARG A 230 8.57 -4.34 -8.14
C ARG A 230 7.35 -3.43 -8.04
N GLY A 231 6.72 -3.17 -9.17
CA GLY A 231 5.43 -2.50 -9.27
C GLY A 231 4.36 -3.47 -9.78
N VAL A 232 3.13 -3.34 -9.27
CA VAL A 232 1.96 -4.03 -9.83
C VAL A 232 0.82 -3.05 -9.92
N VAL A 233 0.17 -3.00 -11.09
CA VAL A 233 -1.08 -2.25 -11.24
C VAL A 233 -2.26 -3.18 -11.02
N THR A 234 -3.04 -2.89 -9.97
CA THR A 234 -4.28 -3.59 -9.64
C THR A 234 -5.38 -2.55 -9.54
N ASP A 235 -6.41 -2.68 -10.38
CA ASP A 235 -7.43 -1.64 -10.60
C ASP A 235 -6.77 -0.28 -10.94
N ARG A 236 -6.94 0.74 -10.10
CA ARG A 236 -6.36 2.08 -10.26
C ARG A 236 -5.17 2.32 -9.31
N TRP A 237 -4.64 1.27 -8.70
CA TRP A 237 -3.56 1.34 -7.72
C TRP A 237 -2.26 0.74 -8.24
N LEU A 238 -1.16 1.45 -8.06
CA LEU A 238 0.20 0.91 -8.16
C LEU A 238 0.64 0.41 -6.77
N GLY A 239 0.79 -0.89 -6.61
CA GLY A 239 1.44 -1.49 -5.45
C GLY A 239 2.94 -1.60 -5.67
N VAL A 240 3.74 -0.91 -4.85
CA VAL A 240 5.21 -1.02 -4.88
C VAL A 240 5.71 -1.90 -3.73
N ALA A 241 6.60 -2.83 -4.08
CA ALA A 241 7.25 -3.73 -3.14
C ALA A 241 8.69 -4.04 -3.60
N ALA A 242 9.43 -4.80 -2.79
CA ALA A 242 10.77 -5.30 -3.12
C ALA A 242 11.78 -4.20 -3.52
N ILE A 243 11.70 -3.02 -2.90
CA ILE A 243 12.70 -1.97 -3.07
C ILE A 243 13.96 -2.37 -2.30
N GLU A 244 15.03 -2.68 -3.04
CA GLU A 244 16.31 -3.06 -2.46
C GLU A 244 17.46 -2.37 -3.19
N VAL A 245 18.46 -1.92 -2.43
CA VAL A 245 19.68 -1.30 -2.96
C VAL A 245 20.88 -2.08 -2.45
N HIS A 246 21.83 -2.36 -3.35
CA HIS A 246 23.08 -3.03 -3.04
C HIS A 246 23.78 -2.33 -1.86
N PRO A 247 24.27 -3.07 -0.83
CA PRO A 247 24.81 -2.46 0.38
C PRO A 247 25.88 -1.39 0.14
N THR A 248 26.78 -1.61 -0.82
CA THR A 248 27.87 -0.67 -1.16
C THR A 248 27.44 0.52 -2.03
N ARG A 249 26.17 0.55 -2.46
CA ARG A 249 25.58 1.62 -3.29
C ARG A 249 24.45 2.37 -2.57
N ARG A 250 24.27 2.12 -1.26
CA ARG A 250 23.27 2.81 -0.43
C ARG A 250 23.61 4.29 -0.28
N ARG A 251 22.58 5.10 0.06
CA ARG A 251 22.68 6.55 0.27
C ARG A 251 23.10 7.37 -0.97
N GLN A 252 23.00 6.79 -2.16
CA GLN A 252 23.27 7.45 -3.45
C GLN A 252 21.98 7.80 -4.21
N GLY A 253 20.82 7.78 -3.55
CA GLY A 253 19.54 8.09 -4.18
C GLY A 253 18.94 7.00 -5.07
N LEU A 254 19.56 5.81 -5.19
CA LEU A 254 19.09 4.75 -6.09
C LEU A 254 17.65 4.26 -5.79
N ALA A 255 17.25 4.15 -4.53
CA ALA A 255 15.88 3.81 -4.17
C ALA A 255 14.86 4.86 -4.66
N ARG A 256 15.25 6.14 -4.64
CA ARG A 256 14.42 7.25 -5.15
C ARG A 256 14.26 7.15 -6.66
N GLN A 257 15.32 6.75 -7.37
CA GLN A 257 15.28 6.53 -8.82
C GLN A 257 14.34 5.36 -9.16
N ILE A 258 14.50 4.20 -8.50
CA ILE A 258 13.59 3.05 -8.68
C ILE A 258 12.13 3.46 -8.45
N MET A 259 11.85 4.21 -7.37
CA MET A 259 10.51 4.73 -7.12
C MET A 259 10.01 5.62 -8.26
N ALA A 260 10.84 6.56 -8.75
CA ALA A 260 10.45 7.43 -9.87
C ALA A 260 10.12 6.62 -11.14
N GLY A 261 10.94 5.62 -11.47
CA GLY A 261 10.69 4.73 -12.61
C GLY A 261 9.41 3.93 -12.47
N LEU A 262 9.14 3.35 -11.29
CA LEU A 262 7.90 2.61 -11.04
C LEU A 262 6.65 3.50 -11.04
N LEU A 263 6.74 4.72 -10.51
CA LEU A 263 5.63 5.67 -10.51
C LEU A 263 5.29 6.09 -11.95
N ALA A 264 6.29 6.41 -12.77
CA ALA A 264 6.08 6.71 -14.19
C ALA A 264 5.46 5.51 -14.93
N TRP A 265 6.04 4.31 -14.76
CA TRP A 265 5.54 3.06 -15.33
C TRP A 265 4.09 2.75 -14.93
N GLY A 266 3.72 3.02 -13.67
CA GLY A 266 2.36 2.84 -13.17
C GLY A 266 1.37 3.86 -13.73
N ALA A 267 1.79 5.13 -13.87
CA ALA A 267 0.96 6.17 -14.48
C ALA A 267 0.58 5.83 -15.93
N GLU A 268 1.56 5.36 -16.71
CA GLU A 268 1.35 4.91 -18.10
C GLU A 268 0.35 3.75 -18.21
N ARG A 269 0.21 2.97 -17.13
CA ARG A 269 -0.72 1.83 -17.02
C ARG A 269 -2.03 2.19 -16.31
N GLY A 270 -2.32 3.48 -16.16
CA GLY A 270 -3.60 3.97 -15.65
C GLY A 270 -3.74 3.96 -14.12
N ALA A 271 -2.66 3.69 -13.38
CA ALA A 271 -2.68 3.85 -11.93
C ALA A 271 -2.84 5.32 -11.55
N ALA A 272 -3.78 5.59 -10.65
CA ALA A 272 -4.05 6.93 -10.12
C ALA A 272 -3.32 7.18 -8.79
N ARG A 273 -3.17 6.13 -7.98
CA ARG A 273 -2.56 6.22 -6.64
C ARG A 273 -1.58 5.09 -6.43
N CYS A 274 -0.53 5.36 -5.66
CA CYS A 274 0.46 4.35 -5.28
C CYS A 274 0.20 3.94 -3.83
N HIS A 275 0.38 2.66 -3.52
CA HIS A 275 0.47 2.16 -2.15
C HIS A 275 1.73 1.33 -1.95
N LEU A 276 2.19 1.27 -0.70
CA LEU A 276 3.27 0.39 -0.28
C LEU A 276 3.08 -0.02 1.18
N GLN A 277 3.75 -1.11 1.57
CA GLN A 277 3.74 -1.66 2.93
C GLN A 277 5.16 -1.59 3.47
N VAL A 278 5.33 -0.96 4.64
CA VAL A 278 6.64 -0.74 5.26
C VAL A 278 6.56 -1.05 6.74
N GLU A 279 7.58 -1.73 7.26
CA GLU A 279 7.73 -2.04 8.67
C GLU A 279 7.91 -0.75 9.47
N LEU A 280 7.28 -0.66 10.65
CA LEU A 280 7.26 0.60 11.43
C LEU A 280 8.64 1.01 11.97
N ASP A 281 9.57 0.07 12.08
CA ASP A 281 10.95 0.31 12.53
C ASP A 281 11.92 0.68 11.39
N ASN A 282 11.47 0.62 10.13
CA ASN A 282 12.28 0.98 8.97
C ASN A 282 12.29 2.50 8.75
N ALA A 283 12.95 3.22 9.66
CA ALA A 283 13.05 4.68 9.64
C ALA A 283 13.60 5.25 8.32
N ALA A 284 14.55 4.57 7.70
CA ALA A 284 15.14 5.00 6.43
C ALA A 284 14.14 4.93 5.27
N ALA A 285 13.36 3.85 5.17
CA ALA A 285 12.32 3.73 4.16
C ALA A 285 11.16 4.72 4.43
N LEU A 286 10.75 4.86 5.69
CA LEU A 286 9.72 5.84 6.08
C LEU A 286 10.11 7.27 5.69
N ALA A 287 11.36 7.68 5.96
CA ALA A 287 11.87 8.99 5.56
C ALA A 287 11.87 9.17 4.02
N LEU A 288 12.36 8.16 3.28
CA LEU A 288 12.33 8.18 1.81
C LEU A 288 10.91 8.37 1.27
N TYR A 289 9.94 7.63 1.80
CA TYR A 289 8.56 7.68 1.30
C TYR A 289 7.88 9.00 1.68
N ALA A 290 8.15 9.54 2.88
CA ALA A 290 7.67 10.87 3.26
C ALA A 290 8.18 11.97 2.31
N ASP A 291 9.48 11.95 1.97
CA ASP A 291 10.07 12.88 0.99
C ASP A 291 9.42 12.77 -0.41
N LEU A 292 8.97 11.57 -0.76
CA LEU A 292 8.27 11.28 -2.00
C LEU A 292 6.77 11.63 -1.96
N GLY A 293 6.27 12.19 -0.85
CA GLY A 293 4.87 12.60 -0.71
C GLY A 293 3.91 11.47 -0.34
N PHE A 294 4.42 10.33 0.13
CA PHE A 294 3.59 9.28 0.70
C PHE A 294 3.16 9.65 2.12
N THR A 295 1.91 9.36 2.45
CA THR A 295 1.32 9.60 3.76
C THR A 295 0.78 8.29 4.36
N PRO A 296 0.76 8.17 5.70
CA PRO A 296 0.16 7.02 6.36
C PRO A 296 -1.34 6.89 6.03
N HIS A 297 -1.75 5.72 5.54
CA HIS A 297 -3.15 5.39 5.32
C HIS A 297 -3.71 4.62 6.51
N HIS A 298 -3.16 3.46 6.81
CA HIS A 298 -3.55 2.67 7.97
C HIS A 298 -2.38 1.81 8.44
N ARG A 299 -2.54 1.13 9.57
CA ARG A 299 -1.59 0.12 10.03
C ARG A 299 -2.20 -1.25 9.89
N TYR A 300 -1.35 -2.26 9.80
CA TYR A 300 -1.79 -3.63 9.99
C TYR A 300 -0.70 -4.40 10.71
N ARG A 301 -1.12 -5.49 11.36
CA ARG A 301 -0.26 -6.32 12.19
C ARG A 301 -0.25 -7.74 11.67
N TYR A 302 0.93 -8.35 11.66
CA TYR A 302 1.05 -9.80 11.63
C TYR A 302 1.00 -10.38 13.03
N ARG A 303 0.08 -11.31 13.23
CA ARG A 303 0.03 -12.20 14.40
C ARG A 303 0.42 -13.60 13.97
N THR A 304 1.15 -14.32 14.79
CA THR A 304 1.53 -15.71 14.54
C THR A 304 1.01 -16.57 15.68
N ALA A 305 0.43 -17.73 15.37
CA ALA A 305 -0.05 -18.62 16.39
C ALA A 305 1.13 -19.06 17.27
N GLY A 306 0.96 -18.99 18.59
CA GLY A 306 1.89 -19.63 19.52
C GLY A 306 2.02 -21.12 19.21
N SER A 307 3.22 -21.65 19.49
CA SER A 307 3.51 -23.08 19.45
C SER A 307 2.53 -23.87 20.30
#